data_AF-A0A9D6XZS8-F1
#
_entry.id   AF-A0A9D6XZS8-F1
#
_cell.length_a   1.000
_cell.length_b   1.000
_cell.length_c   1.000
_cell.angle_alpha   90.00
_cell.angle_beta   90.00
_cell.angle_gamma   90.00
#
_symmetry.space_group_name_H-M   'P 1'
#
loop_
_entity.id
_entity.type
_entity.pdbx_description
1 polymer ?
#
loop_
_entity_poly.entity_id
_entity_poly.type
_entity_poly.pdbx_seq_one_letter_code
_entity_poly.pdbx_strand_id
1 'polypeptide(L)'
;MPYHLADTAWSPRRVLREGTAHCLEGAIFAAVALRVLGFPPLLLDLEAVQDTDHVLAIYRVDGHWGALAKSNFSGLRYREPVYRTVRELVMSYFDDYMNLRGDRTLRAYSRPVNLARFDRRHPGWITAESEAWFIPEHLVTIPHTPLLRPRQIPRLTRVDRRSLQAGLVGYHAHGGDRAPSFGWARPARRRPSPRVGATHSARRP
;
A
#
# COMPACT_ATOMS: atom_id res chain seq x y z
N MET A 1 3.87 3.04 -14.50
CA MET A 1 2.41 2.86 -14.42
C MET A 1 1.84 3.73 -13.30
N PRO A 2 1.05 4.78 -13.60
CA PRO A 2 0.33 5.59 -12.62
C PRO A 2 -0.67 4.77 -11.80
N TYR A 3 -1.15 5.33 -10.68
CA TYR A 3 -2.30 4.77 -9.95
C TYR A 3 -3.58 5.38 -10.53
N HIS A 4 -4.58 4.58 -10.87
CA HIS A 4 -5.93 5.09 -11.16
C HIS A 4 -6.89 4.75 -10.02
N LEU A 5 -7.98 5.51 -9.94
CA LEU A 5 -9.05 5.29 -8.99
C LEU A 5 -10.29 4.96 -9.81
N ALA A 6 -10.52 3.67 -10.06
CA ALA A 6 -11.61 3.15 -10.85
C ALA A 6 -12.21 1.92 -10.16
N ASP A 7 -13.49 1.70 -10.38
CA ASP A 7 -14.19 0.48 -9.93
C ASP A 7 -14.17 -0.54 -11.07
N THR A 8 -12.99 -1.11 -11.30
CA THR A 8 -12.72 -2.02 -12.43
C THR A 8 -11.93 -3.24 -11.96
N ALA A 9 -11.97 -4.30 -12.76
CA ALA A 9 -11.12 -5.47 -12.58
C ALA A 9 -10.48 -5.86 -13.91
N TRP A 10 -9.72 -4.95 -14.51
CA TRP A 10 -9.14 -5.14 -15.84
C TRP A 10 -8.27 -6.40 -15.94
N SER A 11 -8.36 -7.04 -17.11
CA SER A 11 -7.45 -8.10 -17.50
C SER A 11 -5.99 -7.58 -17.61
N PRO A 12 -4.99 -8.48 -17.53
CA PRO A 12 -3.60 -8.13 -17.81
C PRO A 12 -3.39 -7.38 -19.13
N ARG A 13 -4.11 -7.77 -20.20
CA ARG A 13 -4.06 -7.08 -21.50
C ARG A 13 -4.53 -5.63 -21.43
N ARG A 14 -5.64 -5.37 -20.74
CA ARG A 14 -6.14 -4.00 -20.56
C ARG A 14 -5.14 -3.15 -19.76
N VAL A 15 -4.63 -3.66 -18.64
CA VAL A 15 -3.60 -2.96 -17.85
C VAL A 15 -2.39 -2.57 -18.71
N LEU A 16 -1.91 -3.47 -19.56
CA LEU A 16 -0.82 -3.18 -20.51
C LEU A 16 -1.17 -2.09 -21.51
N ARG A 17 -2.38 -2.10 -22.07
CA ARG A 17 -2.81 -1.10 -23.07
C ARG A 17 -2.99 0.28 -22.44
N GLU A 18 -3.72 0.35 -21.32
CA GLU A 18 -4.07 1.62 -20.68
C GLU A 18 -2.90 2.22 -19.90
N GLY A 19 -1.90 1.41 -19.54
CA GLY A 19 -0.68 1.87 -18.87
C GLY A 19 -0.90 2.41 -17.46
N THR A 20 -2.01 2.04 -16.81
CA THR A 20 -2.40 2.41 -15.43
C THR A 20 -3.10 1.24 -14.73
N ALA A 21 -3.04 1.19 -13.40
CA ALA A 21 -3.73 0.20 -12.59
C ALA A 21 -3.83 0.62 -11.10
N HIS A 22 -4.83 0.11 -10.39
CA HIS A 22 -4.88 0.09 -8.92
C HIS A 22 -4.24 -1.20 -8.37
N CYS A 23 -4.36 -1.44 -7.07
CA CYS A 23 -3.70 -2.57 -6.38
C CYS A 23 -4.05 -3.94 -6.99
N LEU A 24 -5.35 -4.26 -7.06
CA LEU A 24 -5.86 -5.54 -7.60
C LEU A 24 -5.37 -5.80 -9.03
N GLU A 25 -5.63 -4.88 -9.95
CA GLU A 25 -5.26 -5.03 -11.36
C GLU A 25 -3.74 -5.11 -11.54
N GLY A 26 -2.99 -4.29 -10.80
CA GLY A 26 -1.53 -4.30 -10.80
C GLY A 26 -0.97 -5.63 -10.29
N ALA A 27 -1.59 -6.23 -9.27
CA ALA A 27 -1.21 -7.53 -8.75
C ALA A 27 -1.54 -8.67 -9.73
N ILE A 28 -2.74 -8.66 -10.32
CA ILE A 28 -3.12 -9.65 -11.35
C ILE A 28 -2.13 -9.60 -12.53
N PHE A 29 -1.85 -8.40 -13.04
CA PHE A 29 -0.88 -8.19 -14.11
C PHE A 29 0.52 -8.69 -13.71
N ALA A 30 1.01 -8.33 -12.53
CA ALA A 30 2.32 -8.75 -12.03
C ALA A 30 2.42 -10.27 -11.84
N ALA A 31 1.37 -10.93 -11.34
CA ALA A 31 1.35 -12.38 -11.20
C ALA A 31 1.42 -13.09 -12.55
N VAL A 32 0.76 -12.56 -13.58
CA VAL A 32 0.87 -13.08 -14.95
C VAL A 32 2.26 -12.80 -15.54
N ALA A 33 2.85 -11.64 -15.29
CA ALA A 33 4.22 -11.36 -15.69
C ALA A 33 5.22 -12.33 -15.03
N LEU A 34 5.05 -12.60 -13.73
CA LEU A 34 5.82 -13.62 -13.01
C LEU A 34 5.67 -15.01 -13.64
N ARG A 35 4.46 -15.38 -14.09
CA ARG A 35 4.23 -16.63 -14.85
C ARG A 35 5.04 -16.69 -16.14
N VAL A 36 5.11 -15.60 -16.90
CA VAL A 36 5.95 -15.54 -18.11
C VAL A 36 7.43 -15.73 -17.77
N LEU A 37 7.85 -15.26 -16.60
CA LEU A 37 9.22 -15.43 -16.08
C LEU A 37 9.48 -16.80 -15.42
N GLY A 38 8.52 -17.73 -15.46
CA GLY A 38 8.67 -19.09 -14.91
C GLY A 38 8.27 -19.26 -13.44
N PHE A 39 7.77 -18.21 -12.78
CA PHE A 39 7.26 -18.30 -11.41
C PHE A 39 5.77 -18.70 -11.38
N PRO A 40 5.28 -19.36 -10.32
CA PRO A 40 3.84 -19.54 -10.15
C PRO A 40 3.10 -18.18 -10.04
N PRO A 41 1.96 -17.96 -10.72
CA PRO A 41 1.20 -16.71 -10.65
C PRO A 41 0.39 -16.64 -9.34
N LEU A 42 1.05 -16.26 -8.25
CA LEU A 42 0.44 -16.24 -6.92
C LEU A 42 -0.03 -14.84 -6.54
N LEU A 43 -1.27 -14.75 -6.08
CA LEU A 43 -1.79 -13.58 -5.37
C LEU A 43 -1.85 -13.83 -3.86
N LEU A 44 -1.69 -12.75 -3.10
CA LEU A 44 -1.94 -12.68 -1.67
C LEU A 44 -2.87 -11.50 -1.40
N ASP A 45 -3.96 -11.75 -0.67
CA ASP A 45 -4.93 -10.73 -0.28
C ASP A 45 -4.66 -10.27 1.15
N LEU A 46 -4.64 -8.96 1.38
CA LEU A 46 -4.45 -8.32 2.68
C LEU A 46 -5.73 -7.60 3.08
N GLU A 47 -6.29 -8.00 4.21
CA GLU A 47 -7.55 -7.46 4.72
C GLU A 47 -7.32 -6.38 5.76
N ALA A 48 -7.99 -5.25 5.60
CA ALA A 48 -7.88 -4.10 6.48
C ALA A 48 -9.23 -3.67 7.06
N VAL A 49 -9.18 -2.94 8.18
CA VAL A 49 -10.38 -2.42 8.86
C VAL A 49 -10.44 -0.90 8.77
N GLN A 50 -11.59 -0.35 8.40
CA GLN A 50 -11.79 1.09 8.17
C GLN A 50 -10.79 1.67 7.14
N ASP A 51 -10.45 0.86 6.16
CA ASP A 51 -9.49 1.11 5.09
C ASP A 51 -9.84 0.20 3.90
N THR A 52 -9.10 0.34 2.80
CA THR A 52 -9.22 -0.56 1.64
C THR A 52 -8.28 -1.75 1.78
N ASP A 53 -8.72 -2.92 1.31
CA ASP A 53 -7.87 -4.10 1.16
C ASP A 53 -6.78 -3.90 0.11
N HIS A 54 -5.76 -4.76 0.14
CA HIS A 54 -4.59 -4.65 -0.74
C HIS A 54 -4.13 -6.01 -1.24
N VAL A 55 -3.99 -6.13 -2.56
CA VAL A 55 -3.58 -7.39 -3.20
C VAL A 55 -2.13 -7.29 -3.66
N LEU A 56 -1.37 -8.35 -3.40
CA LEU A 56 0.04 -8.49 -3.79
C LEU A 56 0.19 -9.63 -4.80
N ALA A 57 1.11 -9.48 -5.76
CA ALA A 57 1.67 -10.62 -6.48
C ALA A 57 2.92 -11.09 -5.75
N ILE A 58 2.92 -12.33 -5.26
CA ILE A 58 4.04 -12.84 -4.46
C ILE A 58 4.87 -13.86 -5.25
N TYR A 59 6.15 -13.93 -4.96
CA TYR A 59 7.08 -14.86 -5.59
C TYR A 59 8.09 -15.36 -4.56
N ARG A 60 8.83 -16.42 -4.91
CA ARG A 60 9.79 -17.05 -4.00
C ARG A 60 11.10 -17.32 -4.72
N VAL A 61 12.22 -16.92 -4.11
CA VAL A 61 13.59 -17.15 -4.58
C VAL A 61 14.39 -17.71 -3.41
N ASP A 62 15.14 -18.79 -3.61
CA ASP A 62 15.99 -19.43 -2.60
C ASP A 62 15.30 -19.63 -1.24
N GLY A 63 14.04 -20.08 -1.28
CA GLY A 63 13.24 -20.34 -0.08
C GLY A 63 12.64 -19.10 0.60
N HIS A 64 12.83 -17.89 0.07
CA HIS A 64 12.35 -16.64 0.66
C HIS A 64 11.33 -15.94 -0.24
N TRP A 65 10.30 -15.37 0.38
CA TRP A 65 9.18 -14.70 -0.25
C TRP A 65 9.49 -13.23 -0.52
N GLY A 66 9.11 -12.74 -1.70
CA GLY A 66 9.06 -11.33 -2.07
C GLY A 66 7.69 -10.97 -2.64
N ALA A 67 7.49 -9.68 -2.95
CA ALA A 67 6.22 -9.21 -3.50
C ALA A 67 6.39 -8.05 -4.50
N LEU A 68 5.59 -8.11 -5.56
CA LEU A 68 5.31 -7.02 -6.48
C LEU A 68 3.94 -6.45 -6.11
N ALA A 69 3.87 -5.13 -5.89
CA ALA A 69 2.62 -4.47 -5.50
C ALA A 69 2.53 -3.04 -6.00
N LYS A 70 1.30 -2.60 -6.26
CA LYS A 70 0.96 -1.25 -6.68
C LYS A 70 0.05 -0.63 -5.62
N SER A 71 0.45 0.51 -5.04
CA SER A 71 -0.36 1.20 -4.05
C SER A 71 -0.28 2.72 -4.22
N ASN A 72 -1.27 3.38 -3.64
CA ASN A 72 -1.33 4.83 -3.46
C ASN A 72 -0.53 5.29 -2.23
N PHE A 73 -0.18 4.36 -1.33
CA PHE A 73 0.76 4.59 -0.24
C PHE A 73 2.17 4.14 -0.65
N SER A 74 3.16 4.96 -0.33
CA SER A 74 4.56 4.74 -0.74
C SER A 74 5.15 3.45 -0.15
N GLY A 75 4.79 3.12 1.10
CA GLY A 75 5.27 1.94 1.80
C GLY A 75 4.65 0.61 1.34
N LEU A 76 3.49 0.62 0.68
CA LEU A 76 2.73 -0.59 0.32
C LEU A 76 3.05 -1.14 -1.07
N ARG A 77 4.33 -1.16 -1.44
CA ARG A 77 4.82 -1.49 -2.79
C ARG A 77 5.71 -2.75 -2.78
N TYR A 78 6.81 -2.73 -3.53
CA TYR A 78 7.73 -3.85 -3.68
C TYR A 78 8.35 -4.32 -2.35
N ARG A 79 8.66 -5.62 -2.29
CA ARG A 79 9.42 -6.26 -1.21
C ARG A 79 10.40 -7.27 -1.81
N GLU A 80 11.66 -7.15 -1.40
CA GLU A 80 12.72 -8.12 -1.74
C GLU A 80 12.38 -9.52 -1.23
N PRO A 81 12.87 -10.59 -1.89
CA PRO A 81 12.61 -11.96 -1.49
C PRO A 81 13.49 -12.38 -0.31
N VAL A 82 13.26 -11.80 0.87
CA VAL A 82 14.05 -12.05 2.09
C VAL A 82 13.23 -12.61 3.26
N TYR A 83 11.93 -12.81 3.07
CA TYR A 83 11.01 -13.24 4.13
C TYR A 83 10.80 -14.75 4.11
N ARG A 84 11.08 -15.46 5.20
CA ARG A 84 11.02 -16.95 5.22
C ARG A 84 9.60 -17.47 5.15
N THR A 85 8.65 -16.70 5.69
CA THR A 85 7.23 -17.07 5.71
C THR A 85 6.36 -15.99 5.09
N VAL A 86 5.18 -16.39 4.59
CA VAL A 86 4.16 -15.43 4.12
C VAL A 86 3.79 -14.45 5.24
N ARG A 87 3.70 -14.90 6.49
CA ARG A 87 3.44 -14.02 7.63
C ARG A 87 4.54 -12.97 7.81
N GLU A 88 5.81 -13.34 7.71
CA GLU A 88 6.93 -12.38 7.77
C GLU A 88 6.82 -11.34 6.64
N LEU A 89 6.51 -11.77 5.41
CA LEU A 89 6.25 -10.86 4.30
C LEU A 89 5.10 -9.89 4.61
N VAL A 90 3.97 -10.39 5.11
CA VAL A 90 2.79 -9.58 5.47
C VAL A 90 3.14 -8.57 6.59
N MET A 91 3.88 -9.02 7.61
CA MET A 91 4.32 -8.13 8.69
C MET A 91 5.20 -6.98 8.19
N SER A 92 5.94 -7.14 7.08
CA SER A 92 6.72 -6.05 6.47
C SER A 92 5.87 -4.90 5.92
N TYR A 93 4.56 -5.11 5.74
CA TYR A 93 3.62 -4.06 5.35
C TYR A 93 2.94 -3.40 6.54
N PHE A 94 2.97 -4.01 7.73
CA PHE A 94 2.08 -3.68 8.85
C PHE A 94 2.16 -2.22 9.31
N ASP A 95 3.36 -1.67 9.48
CA ASP A 95 3.53 -0.30 9.96
C ASP A 95 3.22 0.76 8.89
N ASP A 96 3.36 0.41 7.61
CA ASP A 96 3.01 1.27 6.48
C ASP A 96 1.52 1.19 6.11
N TYR A 97 0.79 0.20 6.64
CA TYR A 97 -0.61 -0.03 6.37
C TYR A 97 -1.48 0.79 7.32
N MET A 98 -1.77 2.01 6.90
CA MET A 98 -2.45 3.01 7.70
C MET A 98 -3.46 3.81 6.88
N ASN A 99 -4.56 4.18 7.50
CA ASN A 99 -5.56 5.05 6.89
C ASN A 99 -5.15 6.53 7.01
N LEU A 100 -5.94 7.43 6.39
CA LEU A 100 -5.70 8.87 6.42
C LEU A 100 -5.80 9.52 7.83
N ARG A 101 -6.33 8.81 8.83
CA ARG A 101 -6.34 9.25 10.24
C ARG A 101 -5.07 8.82 10.99
N GLY A 102 -4.20 8.02 10.37
CA GLY A 102 -2.99 7.47 10.95
C GLY A 102 -3.22 6.22 11.81
N ASP A 103 -4.41 5.60 11.76
CA ASP A 103 -4.64 4.34 12.45
C ASP A 103 -3.99 3.19 11.64
N ARG A 104 -3.39 2.20 12.31
CA ARG A 104 -2.90 0.97 11.65
C ARG A 104 -4.06 0.02 11.37
N THR A 105 -4.25 -0.35 10.10
CA THR A 105 -5.51 -0.94 9.64
C THR A 105 -5.40 -2.39 9.17
N LEU A 106 -4.21 -2.90 8.84
CA LEU A 106 -4.02 -4.31 8.46
C LEU A 106 -4.45 -5.28 9.57
N ARG A 107 -5.29 -6.27 9.25
CA ARG A 107 -5.86 -7.22 10.23
C ARG A 107 -5.67 -8.67 9.86
N ALA A 108 -5.71 -9.03 8.58
CA ALA A 108 -5.60 -10.43 8.18
C ALA A 108 -4.97 -10.55 6.78
N TYR A 109 -4.64 -11.78 6.40
CA TYR A 109 -4.14 -12.10 5.06
C TYR A 109 -4.63 -13.49 4.63
N SER A 110 -4.87 -13.67 3.34
CA SER A 110 -5.28 -14.96 2.80
C SER A 110 -4.11 -15.94 2.66
N ARG A 111 -4.41 -17.20 2.34
CA ARG A 111 -3.38 -18.10 1.78
C ARG A 111 -3.04 -17.68 0.34
N PRO A 112 -1.82 -17.96 -0.17
CA PRO A 112 -1.50 -17.73 -1.58
C PRO A 112 -2.51 -18.40 -2.53
N VAL A 113 -2.94 -17.65 -3.54
CA VAL A 113 -3.88 -18.12 -4.58
C VAL A 113 -3.16 -18.20 -5.91
N ASN A 114 -3.02 -19.40 -6.45
CA ASN A 114 -2.47 -19.61 -7.78
C ASN A 114 -3.52 -19.35 -8.86
N LEU A 115 -3.31 -18.32 -9.69
CA LEU A 115 -4.22 -17.92 -10.75
C LEU A 115 -4.38 -18.96 -11.87
N ALA A 116 -3.43 -19.89 -12.03
CA ALA A 116 -3.56 -21.00 -12.99
C ALA A 116 -4.82 -21.85 -12.73
N ARG A 117 -5.40 -21.78 -11.53
CA ARG A 117 -6.65 -22.46 -11.19
C ARG A 117 -7.86 -21.96 -11.98
N PHE A 118 -7.79 -20.74 -12.54
CA PHE A 118 -8.88 -20.13 -13.29
C PHE A 118 -8.81 -20.40 -14.79
N ASP A 119 -7.64 -20.81 -15.30
CA ASP A 119 -7.37 -20.96 -16.74
C ASP A 119 -8.41 -21.85 -17.45
N ARG A 120 -8.79 -22.96 -16.83
CA ARG A 120 -9.77 -23.89 -17.42
C ARG A 120 -11.20 -23.34 -17.39
N ARG A 121 -11.58 -22.60 -16.34
CA ARG A 121 -12.95 -22.07 -16.18
C ARG A 121 -13.17 -20.78 -16.95
N HIS A 122 -12.12 -20.02 -17.19
CA HIS A 122 -12.16 -18.74 -17.89
C HIS A 122 -11.11 -18.71 -19.02
N PRO A 123 -11.24 -19.52 -20.08
CA PRO A 123 -10.24 -19.56 -21.15
C PRO A 123 -9.99 -18.17 -21.75
N GLY A 124 -8.71 -17.80 -21.94
CA GLY A 124 -8.33 -16.53 -22.56
C GLY A 124 -8.46 -15.28 -21.67
N TRP A 125 -8.80 -15.43 -20.38
CA TRP A 125 -9.01 -14.30 -19.46
C TRP A 125 -7.83 -13.32 -19.37
N ILE A 126 -6.60 -13.80 -19.53
CA ILE A 126 -5.37 -12.98 -19.51
C ILE A 126 -5.38 -11.95 -20.65
N THR A 127 -5.87 -12.35 -21.83
CA THR A 127 -5.86 -11.56 -23.06
C THR A 127 -7.23 -11.02 -23.44
N ALA A 128 -8.21 -11.13 -22.55
CA ALA A 128 -9.58 -10.68 -22.79
C ALA A 128 -9.68 -9.15 -22.72
N GLU A 129 -10.64 -8.58 -23.45
CA GLU A 129 -11.06 -7.19 -23.26
C GLU A 129 -12.04 -7.06 -22.09
N SER A 130 -12.64 -8.15 -21.63
CA SER A 130 -13.52 -8.16 -20.47
C SER A 130 -12.75 -8.05 -19.16
N GLU A 131 -13.47 -7.73 -18.09
CA GLU A 131 -12.94 -7.68 -16.73
C GLU A 131 -12.86 -9.08 -16.11
N ALA A 132 -11.96 -9.25 -15.15
CA ALA A 132 -11.62 -10.49 -14.47
C ALA A 132 -12.18 -10.53 -13.04
N TRP A 133 -13.42 -10.06 -12.84
CA TRP A 133 -14.10 -9.98 -11.53
C TRP A 133 -14.15 -11.31 -10.75
N PHE A 134 -14.12 -12.44 -11.44
CA PHE A 134 -14.03 -13.75 -10.79
C PHE A 134 -12.80 -13.92 -9.88
N ILE A 135 -11.74 -13.11 -10.07
CA ILE A 135 -10.55 -13.11 -9.21
C ILE A 135 -10.83 -12.43 -7.87
N PRO A 136 -11.17 -11.12 -7.80
CA PRO A 136 -11.49 -10.48 -6.52
C PRO A 136 -12.67 -11.15 -5.81
N GLU A 137 -13.70 -11.61 -6.53
CA GLU A 137 -14.80 -12.38 -5.95
C GLU A 137 -14.32 -13.66 -5.26
N HIS A 138 -13.29 -14.32 -5.81
CA HIS A 138 -12.68 -15.46 -5.15
C HIS A 138 -11.81 -15.06 -3.95
N LEU A 139 -11.07 -13.95 -4.03
CA LEU A 139 -10.18 -13.52 -2.95
C LEU A 139 -10.97 -13.18 -1.67
N VAL A 140 -12.07 -12.44 -1.79
CA VAL A 140 -12.88 -12.04 -0.62
C VAL A 140 -13.63 -13.20 0.04
N THR A 141 -13.79 -14.33 -0.65
CA THR A 141 -14.53 -15.50 -0.12
C THR A 141 -13.64 -16.54 0.54
N ILE A 142 -12.31 -16.48 0.35
CA ILE A 142 -11.41 -17.46 0.94
C ILE A 142 -11.06 -17.09 2.39
N PRO A 143 -10.71 -18.08 3.23
CA PRO A 143 -10.32 -17.82 4.61
C PRO A 143 -9.11 -16.89 4.71
N HIS A 144 -9.24 -15.89 5.58
CA HIS A 144 -8.20 -14.97 5.97
C HIS A 144 -7.69 -15.30 7.38
N THR A 145 -6.36 -15.31 7.54
CA THR A 145 -5.68 -15.59 8.80
C THR A 145 -5.47 -14.30 9.58
N PRO A 146 -6.02 -14.16 10.80
CA PRO A 146 -5.79 -12.98 11.62
C PRO A 146 -4.30 -12.74 11.91
N LEU A 147 -3.83 -11.52 11.67
CA LEU A 147 -2.45 -11.11 11.90
C LEU A 147 -2.20 -10.81 13.39
N LEU A 148 -3.21 -10.24 14.06
CA LEU A 148 -3.16 -9.79 15.44
C LEU A 148 -4.15 -10.55 16.32
N ARG A 149 -3.80 -10.75 17.59
CA ARG A 149 -4.74 -11.19 18.61
C ARG A 149 -5.69 -10.04 18.98
N PRO A 150 -6.97 -10.31 19.32
CA PRO A 150 -7.93 -9.25 19.68
C PRO A 150 -7.41 -8.29 20.76
N ARG A 151 -6.68 -8.81 21.76
CA ARG A 151 -6.06 -8.02 22.85
C ARG A 151 -4.95 -7.05 22.41
N GLN A 152 -4.40 -7.20 21.21
CA GLN A 152 -3.36 -6.31 20.68
C GLN A 152 -3.97 -5.08 20.00
N ILE A 153 -5.14 -5.23 19.38
CA ILE A 153 -5.79 -4.21 18.55
C ILE A 153 -6.02 -2.89 19.32
N PRO A 154 -6.61 -2.86 20.53
CA PRO A 154 -6.84 -1.60 21.25
C PRO A 154 -5.55 -0.94 21.77
N ARG A 155 -4.41 -1.61 21.68
CA ARG A 155 -3.10 -1.09 22.13
C ARG A 155 -2.26 -0.52 20.99
N LEU A 156 -2.75 -0.61 19.74
CA LEU A 156 -2.06 -0.02 18.61
C LEU A 156 -2.05 1.49 18.73
N THR A 157 -0.87 2.09 18.61
CA THR A 157 -0.73 3.53 18.53
C THR A 157 -1.07 3.99 17.11
N ARG A 158 -1.45 5.26 16.99
CA ARG A 158 -1.45 5.92 15.69
C ARG A 158 -0.01 6.11 15.20
N VAL A 159 0.17 6.12 13.90
CA VAL A 159 1.45 6.53 13.31
C VAL A 159 1.69 8.01 13.59
N ASP A 160 2.96 8.38 13.74
CA ASP A 160 3.31 9.78 13.90
C ASP A 160 3.16 10.55 12.58
N ARG A 161 3.16 11.89 12.68
CA ARG A 161 2.94 12.77 11.53
C ARG A 161 3.98 12.59 10.43
N ARG A 162 5.25 12.34 10.76
CA ARG A 162 6.32 12.16 9.78
C ARG A 162 6.07 10.90 8.97
N SER A 163 5.75 9.80 9.66
CA SER A 163 5.44 8.51 9.01
C SER A 163 4.22 8.64 8.09
N LEU A 164 3.14 9.27 8.55
CA LEU A 164 1.96 9.52 7.71
C LEU A 164 2.29 10.33 6.46
N GLN A 165 3.05 11.42 6.61
CA GLN A 165 3.46 12.26 5.48
C GLN A 165 4.33 11.49 4.48
N ALA A 166 5.27 10.66 4.96
CA ALA A 166 6.10 9.82 4.11
C ALA A 166 5.26 8.79 3.34
N GLY A 167 4.27 8.17 4.01
CA GLY A 167 3.33 7.23 3.40
C GLY A 167 2.50 7.84 2.27
N LEU A 168 2.18 9.14 2.36
CA LEU A 168 1.35 9.87 1.39
C LEU A 168 2.13 10.50 0.22
N VAL A 169 3.45 10.31 0.15
CA VAL A 169 4.23 10.79 -1.00
C VAL A 169 3.78 10.05 -2.26
N GLY A 170 3.28 10.80 -3.25
CA GLY A 170 2.73 10.24 -4.49
C GLY A 170 1.29 9.75 -4.39
N TYR A 171 0.59 10.08 -3.29
CA TYR A 171 -0.82 9.74 -3.11
C TYR A 171 -1.72 10.57 -4.05
N HIS A 172 -2.57 9.90 -4.81
CA HIS A 172 -3.61 10.49 -5.64
C HIS A 172 -4.96 10.44 -4.92
N ALA A 173 -5.56 11.60 -4.63
CA ALA A 173 -6.91 11.67 -4.06
C ALA A 173 -7.99 11.53 -5.13
N HIS A 174 -9.16 11.00 -4.77
CA HIS A 174 -10.35 11.09 -5.61
C HIS A 174 -10.67 12.58 -5.87
N GLY A 175 -10.67 13.02 -7.13
CA GLY A 175 -11.05 14.39 -7.51
C GLY A 175 -9.92 15.37 -7.88
N GLY A 176 -8.67 14.93 -8.03
CA GLY A 176 -7.62 15.71 -8.70
C GLY A 176 -6.37 16.02 -7.85
N ASP A 177 -5.22 15.62 -8.39
CA ASP A 177 -3.82 16.05 -8.26
C ASP A 177 -3.23 16.69 -6.99
N ARG A 178 -3.88 16.60 -5.82
CA ARG A 178 -3.21 16.97 -4.56
C ARG A 178 -3.49 15.95 -3.46
N ALA A 179 -2.42 15.45 -2.85
CA ALA A 179 -2.50 14.89 -1.51
C ALA A 179 -3.20 15.91 -0.59
N PRO A 180 -4.01 15.47 0.39
CA PRO A 180 -4.76 16.38 1.25
C PRO A 180 -3.83 17.46 1.83
N SER A 181 -4.12 18.72 1.52
CA SER A 181 -3.37 19.84 2.07
C SER A 181 -3.70 19.95 3.55
N PHE A 182 -2.87 19.36 4.40
CA PHE A 182 -2.88 19.65 5.82
C PHE A 182 -2.48 21.13 5.98
N GLY A 183 -3.47 21.99 6.17
CA GLY A 183 -3.30 23.44 6.33
C GLY A 183 -2.21 23.74 7.35
N TRP A 184 -1.06 24.20 6.86
CA TRP A 184 0.00 24.68 7.73
C TRP A 184 -0.18 26.18 7.87
N ALA A 185 -0.47 26.62 9.10
CA ALA A 185 -0.01 27.94 9.49
C ALA A 185 1.53 27.90 9.41
N ARG A 186 2.13 28.85 8.70
CA ARG A 186 3.58 29.11 8.84
C ARG A 186 3.82 29.31 10.34
N PRO A 187 4.89 28.75 10.93
CA PRO A 187 5.28 29.18 12.25
C PRO A 187 5.42 30.70 12.19
N ALA A 188 4.62 31.40 12.99
CA ALA A 188 4.68 32.85 13.06
C ALA A 188 6.15 33.22 13.29
N ARG A 189 6.72 34.02 12.40
CA ARG A 189 8.06 34.58 12.59
C ARG A 189 8.04 35.29 13.93
N ARG A 190 8.63 34.68 14.97
CA ARG A 190 8.86 35.37 16.23
C ARG A 190 9.73 36.58 15.90
N ARG A 191 9.15 37.78 16.03
CA ARG A 191 9.94 39.01 16.00
C ARG A 191 10.98 38.89 17.13
N PRO A 192 12.28 39.14 16.86
CA PRO A 192 13.26 39.17 17.92
C PRO A 192 12.88 40.29 18.90
N SER A 193 12.83 39.96 20.20
CA SER A 193 12.66 40.95 21.27
C SER A 193 13.80 41.97 21.21
N PRO A 194 13.53 43.27 21.41
CA PRO A 194 14.59 44.26 21.50
C PRO A 194 15.50 43.93 22.70
N ARG A 195 16.82 43.88 22.45
CA ARG A 195 17.84 43.75 23.48
C ARG A 195 17.69 44.91 24.47
N VAL A 196 17.49 44.58 25.74
CA VAL A 196 17.63 45.53 26.85
C VAL A 196 19.11 45.89 26.95
N GLY A 197 19.47 47.11 26.60
CA GLY A 197 20.81 47.65 26.80
C GLY A 197 21.03 47.98 28.27
N ALA A 198 21.94 47.25 28.93
CA ALA A 198 22.49 47.64 30.22
C ALA A 198 23.62 48.66 30.01
N THR A 199 23.37 49.86 30.56
CA THR A 199 24.28 50.80 31.24
C THR A 199 25.77 50.83 30.85
N HIS A 200 26.29 52.03 30.59
CA HIS A 200 27.58 52.44 31.19
C HIS A 200 27.62 53.95 31.52
N SER A 201 27.88 54.17 32.81
CA SER A 201 28.24 55.42 33.50
C SER A 201 29.40 56.14 32.83
N ALA A 202 29.30 57.46 32.66
CA ALA A 202 30.46 58.34 32.52
C ALA A 202 30.45 59.40 33.64
N ARG A 203 31.49 59.35 34.48
CA ARG A 203 31.87 60.39 35.45
C ARG A 203 32.88 61.34 34.79
N ARG A 204 32.60 62.65 34.89
CA ARG A 204 33.51 63.79 35.20
C ARG A 204 34.64 64.15 34.20
N PRO A 205 35.23 65.37 34.28
CA PRO A 205 35.17 66.41 35.33
C PRO A 205 34.07 67.46 35.16
#